data_AF-A0AAN9F3N9-F1
#
_entry.id   AF-A0AAN9F3N9-F1
#
_cell.length_a   1.000
_cell.length_b   1.000
_cell.length_c   1.000
_cell.angle_alpha   90.00
_cell.angle_beta   90.00
_cell.angle_gamma   90.00
#
_symmetry.space_group_name_H-M   'P 1'
#
loop_
_entity.id
_entity.type
_entity.pdbx_description
1 polymer ?
#
loop_
_entity_poly.entity_id
_entity_poly.type
_entity_poly.pdbx_seq_one_letter_code
_entity_poly.pdbx_strand_id
1 'polypeptide(L)'
;MYLDHVNERWARDIDQMDMIVISFGHWFLVPSVYYEGDSVKGCLNCSSLNDIEIDFYGPLRKALRTSLNSIIERKASKGNRIDVIVETFSPAHFEGDWDKGGFRLEALDVTKLALLRPDGHPDAYMKPFPFENGVQEYVQNDYVHWCLPGPIDTWNEILLEMMKKWKRKANE
;
A
#
# COMPACT_ATOMS: atom_id res chain seq x y z
N MET A 1 -8.50 7.31 -10.55
CA MET A 1 -8.48 6.07 -9.75
C MET A 1 -9.90 5.73 -9.31
N TYR A 2 -10.39 4.53 -9.61
CA TYR A 2 -11.69 4.08 -9.12
C TYR A 2 -11.57 3.54 -7.70
N LEU A 3 -12.47 3.94 -6.82
CA LEU A 3 -12.42 3.62 -5.38
C LEU A 3 -13.41 2.53 -4.96
N ASP A 4 -14.34 2.16 -5.85
CA ASP A 4 -15.50 1.32 -5.58
C ASP A 4 -15.33 -0.13 -6.07
N HIS A 5 -14.25 -0.44 -6.78
CA HIS A 5 -13.96 -1.79 -7.23
C HIS A 5 -12.46 -2.11 -7.20
N VAL A 6 -12.17 -3.39 -7.10
CA VAL A 6 -10.81 -3.92 -7.19
C VAL A 6 -10.50 -4.36 -8.63
N ASN A 7 -9.21 -4.55 -8.94
CA ASN A 7 -8.82 -5.14 -10.21
C ASN A 7 -9.16 -6.65 -10.24
N GLU A 8 -9.96 -7.07 -11.21
CA GLU A 8 -10.44 -8.46 -11.33
C GLU A 8 -9.33 -9.49 -11.59
N ARG A 9 -8.14 -9.07 -12.03
CA ARG A 9 -7.05 -10.03 -12.28
C ARG A 9 -6.61 -10.68 -10.97
N TRP A 10 -6.34 -9.91 -9.92
CA TRP A 10 -5.96 -10.48 -8.62
C TRP A 10 -7.18 -10.94 -7.82
N ALA A 11 -8.33 -10.27 -7.97
CA ALA A 11 -9.53 -10.60 -7.21
C ALA A 11 -10.03 -12.03 -7.48
N ARG A 12 -9.85 -12.54 -8.70
CA ARG A 12 -10.21 -13.91 -9.07
C ARG A 12 -9.34 -14.98 -8.43
N ASP A 13 -8.10 -14.66 -8.08
CA ASP A 13 -7.13 -15.62 -7.56
C ASP A 13 -6.98 -15.53 -6.02
N ILE A 14 -7.73 -14.63 -5.35
CA ILE A 14 -7.71 -14.48 -3.89
C ILE A 14 -7.91 -15.82 -3.19
N ASP A 15 -8.80 -16.68 -3.71
CA ASP A 15 -9.13 -17.94 -3.07
C ASP A 15 -7.97 -18.94 -3.01
N GLN A 16 -6.98 -18.80 -3.89
CA GLN A 16 -5.74 -19.58 -3.92
C GLN A 16 -4.65 -19.01 -3.00
N MET A 17 -4.84 -17.83 -2.42
CA MET A 17 -3.86 -17.19 -1.55
C MET A 17 -4.06 -17.58 -0.08
N ASP A 18 -2.98 -17.96 0.59
CA ASP A 18 -2.96 -18.22 2.04
C ASP A 18 -2.74 -16.92 2.84
N MET A 19 -2.06 -15.96 2.23
CA MET A 19 -1.71 -14.67 2.83
C MET A 19 -1.76 -13.56 1.79
N ILE A 20 -2.19 -12.37 2.20
CA ILE A 20 -2.15 -11.15 1.38
C ILE A 20 -1.42 -10.08 2.17
N VAL A 21 -0.42 -9.45 1.54
CA VAL A 21 0.19 -8.21 2.03
C VAL A 21 -0.37 -7.06 1.19
N ILE A 22 -1.19 -6.21 1.78
CA ILE A 22 -1.71 -5.00 1.15
C ILE A 22 -0.77 -3.84 1.49
N SER A 23 -0.18 -3.24 0.47
CA SER A 23 0.63 -2.03 0.60
C SER A 23 -0.08 -0.87 -0.07
N PHE A 24 0.01 0.31 0.52
CA PHE A 24 -0.50 1.56 -0.04
C PHE A 24 0.55 2.65 0.17
N GLY A 25 0.56 3.69 -0.67
CA GLY A 25 1.63 4.69 -0.59
C GLY A 25 1.41 5.88 -1.50
N HIS A 26 2.50 6.30 -2.16
CA HIS A 26 2.64 7.60 -2.82
C HIS A 26 1.58 7.95 -3.87
N TRP A 27 0.92 6.96 -4.50
CA TRP A 27 -0.09 7.22 -5.53
C TRP A 27 -1.30 8.03 -5.02
N PHE A 28 -1.61 7.98 -3.73
CA PHE A 28 -2.65 8.82 -3.13
C PHE A 28 -2.19 10.25 -2.83
N LEU A 29 -0.89 10.54 -2.94
CA LEU A 29 -0.28 11.86 -2.70
C LEU A 29 0.04 12.59 -4.02
N VAL A 30 -0.05 11.91 -5.17
CA VAL A 30 0.15 12.50 -6.50
C VAL A 30 -1.18 13.08 -7.00
N PRO A 31 -1.17 14.22 -7.72
CA PRO A 31 -2.39 14.78 -8.30
C PRO A 31 -3.21 13.74 -9.06
N SER A 32 -4.45 13.54 -8.62
CA SER A 32 -5.27 12.39 -9.03
C SER A 32 -6.75 12.72 -8.99
N VAL A 33 -7.49 12.23 -9.98
CA VAL A 33 -8.97 12.27 -10.00
C VAL A 33 -9.53 10.95 -9.51
N TYR A 34 -10.51 11.00 -8.61
CA TYR A 34 -11.11 9.83 -7.99
C TYR A 34 -12.54 9.61 -8.49
N TYR A 35 -12.85 8.34 -8.78
CA TYR A 35 -14.10 7.93 -9.40
C TYR A 35 -14.82 6.90 -8.51
N GLU A 36 -16.15 6.96 -8.51
CA GLU A 36 -17.01 5.86 -8.09
C GLU A 36 -18.12 5.70 -9.15
N GLY A 37 -18.27 4.50 -9.70
CA GLY A 37 -18.97 4.28 -10.96
C GLY A 37 -18.44 5.24 -12.04
N ASP A 38 -19.35 5.79 -12.84
CA ASP A 38 -18.99 6.74 -13.91
C ASP A 38 -18.91 8.20 -13.44
N SER A 39 -18.82 8.45 -12.13
CA SER A 39 -18.87 9.80 -11.56
C SER A 39 -17.58 10.19 -10.84
N VAL A 40 -17.10 11.40 -11.11
CA VAL A 40 -16.00 12.03 -10.37
C VAL A 40 -16.48 12.35 -8.96
N LYS A 41 -15.79 11.83 -7.94
CA LYS A 41 -16.08 12.10 -6.53
C LYS A 41 -15.24 13.22 -5.95
N GLY A 42 -14.14 13.52 -6.61
CA GLY A 42 -13.27 14.61 -6.26
C GLY A 42 -11.88 14.35 -6.79
N CYS A 43 -10.97 15.23 -6.45
CA CYS A 43 -9.60 15.09 -6.85
C CYS A 43 -8.62 15.72 -5.85
N LEU A 44 -7.37 15.30 -5.93
CA LEU A 44 -6.28 15.86 -5.16
C LEU A 44 -5.45 16.76 -6.08
N ASN A 45 -5.23 18.02 -5.68
CA ASN A 45 -4.35 18.98 -6.35
C ASN A 45 -4.66 19.20 -7.85
N CYS A 46 -5.94 19.40 -8.20
CA CYS A 46 -6.35 19.76 -9.56
C CYS A 46 -6.45 21.27 -9.76
N SER A 47 -6.13 21.73 -10.97
CA SER A 47 -6.25 23.13 -11.37
C SER A 47 -7.66 23.55 -11.81
N SER A 48 -8.59 22.59 -11.93
CA SER A 48 -9.97 22.80 -12.40
C SER A 48 -10.86 23.30 -11.27
N LEU A 49 -11.48 24.47 -11.48
CA LEU A 49 -12.34 25.16 -10.50
C LEU A 49 -13.69 24.45 -10.20
N ASN A 50 -14.04 23.41 -10.97
CA ASN A 50 -15.35 22.74 -10.87
C ASN A 50 -15.30 21.36 -10.20
N ASP A 51 -14.11 20.86 -9.87
CA ASP A 51 -13.94 19.56 -9.21
C ASP A 51 -13.85 19.74 -7.69
N ILE A 52 -14.49 18.85 -6.94
CA ILE A 52 -14.45 18.85 -5.47
C ILE A 52 -13.03 18.46 -5.05
N GLU A 53 -12.26 19.42 -4.54
CA GLU A 53 -10.96 19.11 -3.94
C GLU A 53 -11.16 18.31 -2.65
N ILE A 54 -10.48 17.17 -2.53
CA ILE A 54 -10.58 16.27 -1.38
C ILE A 54 -9.19 15.97 -0.82
N ASP A 55 -9.14 15.70 0.49
CA ASP A 55 -7.92 15.20 1.12
C ASP A 55 -7.55 13.80 0.63
N PHE A 56 -6.32 13.37 0.91
CA PHE A 56 -5.86 12.04 0.52
C PHE A 56 -6.44 10.91 1.40
N TYR A 57 -6.90 11.23 2.61
CA TYR A 57 -7.39 10.24 3.58
C TYR A 57 -8.71 9.61 3.16
N GLY A 58 -9.63 10.40 2.59
CA GLY A 58 -10.91 9.90 2.10
C GLY A 58 -10.75 8.80 1.04
N PRO A 59 -10.05 9.05 -0.07
CA PRO A 59 -9.74 8.07 -1.10
C PRO A 59 -8.98 6.85 -0.58
N LEU A 60 -7.95 7.05 0.26
CA LEU A 60 -7.18 5.96 0.85
C LEU A 60 -8.07 5.03 1.69
N ARG A 61 -8.88 5.61 2.59
CA ARG A 61 -9.81 4.86 3.43
C ARG A 61 -10.81 4.08 2.59
N LYS A 62 -11.36 4.69 1.53
CA LYS A 62 -12.32 4.03 0.64
C LYS A 62 -11.66 2.86 -0.12
N ALA A 63 -10.50 3.09 -0.72
CA ALA A 63 -9.77 2.05 -1.46
C ALA A 63 -9.40 0.85 -0.58
N LEU A 64 -8.91 1.09 0.64
CA LEU A 64 -8.60 0.01 1.59
C LEU A 64 -9.86 -0.75 2.00
N ARG A 65 -10.96 -0.04 2.32
CA ARG A 65 -12.23 -0.66 2.68
C ARG A 65 -12.79 -1.53 1.56
N THR A 66 -12.75 -1.03 0.32
CA THR A 66 -13.17 -1.78 -0.88
C THR A 66 -12.30 -3.04 -1.06
N SER A 67 -10.99 -2.92 -0.87
CA SER A 67 -10.06 -4.06 -0.98
C SER A 67 -10.32 -5.12 0.09
N LEU A 68 -10.47 -4.71 1.35
CA LEU A 68 -10.75 -5.63 2.46
C LEU A 68 -12.13 -6.28 2.33
N ASN A 69 -13.16 -5.53 1.98
CA ASN A 69 -14.50 -6.09 1.73
C ASN A 69 -14.48 -7.13 0.62
N SER A 70 -13.76 -6.87 -0.47
CA SER A 70 -13.60 -7.82 -1.58
C SER A 70 -12.98 -9.14 -1.13
N ILE A 71 -11.97 -9.09 -0.24
CA ILE A 71 -11.34 -10.26 0.37
C ILE A 71 -12.35 -11.02 1.24
N ILE A 72 -13.06 -10.31 2.13
CA ILE A 72 -14.08 -10.89 3.02
C ILE A 72 -15.14 -11.63 2.19
N GLU A 73 -15.74 -10.96 1.22
CA GLU A 73 -16.82 -11.54 0.41
C GLU A 73 -16.39 -12.81 -0.32
N ARG A 74 -15.15 -12.86 -0.82
CA ARG A 74 -14.64 -14.00 -1.60
C ARG A 74 -14.11 -15.15 -0.75
N LYS A 75 -13.61 -14.89 0.46
CA LYS A 75 -13.06 -15.92 1.38
C LYS A 75 -14.05 -16.38 2.44
N ALA A 76 -14.77 -15.45 3.07
CA ALA A 76 -15.74 -15.78 4.12
C ALA A 76 -16.92 -16.59 3.57
N SER A 77 -17.33 -16.35 2.33
CA SER A 77 -18.36 -17.17 1.65
C SER A 77 -17.96 -18.64 1.46
N LYS A 78 -16.67 -18.97 1.52
CA LYS A 78 -16.13 -20.32 1.35
C LYS A 78 -15.67 -20.98 2.66
N GLY A 79 -15.75 -20.29 3.80
CA GLY A 79 -15.26 -20.78 5.08
C GLY A 79 -13.72 -20.87 5.19
N ASN A 80 -13.01 -20.28 4.22
CA ASN A 80 -11.55 -20.32 4.19
C ASN A 80 -10.99 -19.14 4.97
N ARG A 81 -10.15 -19.45 5.96
CA ARG A 81 -9.40 -18.45 6.71
C ARG A 81 -8.31 -17.83 5.82
N ILE A 82 -8.17 -16.51 5.87
CA ILE A 82 -7.06 -15.78 5.24
C ILE A 82 -6.40 -14.86 6.26
N ASP A 83 -5.08 -14.77 6.18
CA ASP A 83 -4.28 -13.87 7.00
C ASP A 83 -3.87 -12.67 6.13
N VAL A 84 -4.20 -11.46 6.56
CA VAL A 84 -3.95 -10.22 5.81
C VAL A 84 -3.02 -9.33 6.63
N ILE A 85 -1.96 -8.85 5.99
CA ILE A 85 -1.04 -7.87 6.57
C ILE A 85 -1.19 -6.59 5.78
N VAL A 86 -1.30 -5.47 6.48
CA VAL A 86 -1.31 -4.14 5.87
C VAL A 86 0.02 -3.48 6.16
N GLU A 87 0.84 -3.31 5.14
CA GLU A 87 2.07 -2.54 5.21
C GLU A 87 1.71 -1.05 5.20
N THR A 88 2.21 -0.30 6.18
CA THR A 88 1.95 1.14 6.28
C THR A 88 2.99 1.95 5.52
N PHE A 89 2.54 3.05 4.93
CA PHE A 89 3.38 4.16 4.51
C PHE A 89 2.86 5.44 5.20
N SER A 90 3.76 6.36 5.57
CA SER A 90 3.47 7.56 6.37
C SER A 90 2.23 8.37 5.91
N PRO A 91 1.32 8.86 6.79
CA PRO A 91 1.19 8.62 8.23
C PRO A 91 -0.14 7.97 8.67
N ALA A 92 -0.09 7.56 9.94
CA ALA A 92 -1.07 6.89 10.78
C ALA A 92 -2.49 7.48 10.75
N HIS A 93 -3.49 6.60 10.62
CA HIS A 93 -4.72 6.53 11.42
C HIS A 93 -5.58 5.37 10.89
N PHE A 94 -5.47 4.20 11.50
CA PHE A 94 -6.45 3.13 11.36
C PHE A 94 -7.11 2.88 12.71
N GLU A 95 -8.22 3.58 12.96
CA GLU A 95 -9.14 3.28 14.06
C GLU A 95 -10.48 2.81 13.45
N GLY A 96 -10.97 1.64 13.86
CA GLY A 96 -12.24 1.09 13.41
C GLY A 96 -12.40 -0.42 13.67
N ASP A 97 -13.64 -0.91 13.58
CA ASP A 97 -14.06 -2.32 13.77
C ASP A 97 -13.79 -3.20 12.53
N TRP A 98 -12.54 -3.30 12.05
CA TRP A 98 -12.18 -4.12 10.88
C TRP A 98 -11.91 -5.59 11.21
N ASP A 99 -11.85 -5.95 12.49
CA ASP A 99 -11.54 -7.28 13.03
C ASP A 99 -12.75 -8.23 13.06
N LYS A 100 -13.94 -7.76 12.66
CA LYS A 100 -15.20 -8.52 12.71
C LYS A 100 -15.47 -9.39 11.46
N GLY A 101 -14.56 -9.40 10.48
CA GLY A 101 -14.80 -9.89 9.11
C GLY A 101 -14.37 -11.33 8.77
N GLY A 102 -14.00 -12.19 9.71
CA GLY A 102 -13.61 -13.58 9.41
C GLY A 102 -12.20 -13.77 8.83
N PHE A 103 -11.34 -12.75 8.91
CA PHE A 103 -9.91 -12.80 8.57
C PHE A 103 -9.08 -12.16 9.70
N ARG A 104 -7.81 -12.54 9.81
CA ARG A 104 -6.88 -11.91 10.77
C ARG A 104 -6.15 -10.76 10.09
N LEU A 105 -6.18 -9.58 10.69
CA LEU A 105 -5.51 -8.39 10.17
C LEU A 105 -4.48 -7.87 11.18
N GLU A 106 -3.27 -7.56 10.71
CA GLU A 106 -2.24 -6.84 11.48
C GLU A 106 -1.52 -5.84 10.59
N ALA A 107 -1.07 -4.75 11.20
CA ALA A 107 -0.30 -3.73 10.50
C ALA A 107 1.21 -4.03 10.61
N LEU A 108 1.89 -4.10 9.47
CA LEU A 108 3.34 -4.03 9.41
C LEU A 108 3.73 -2.55 9.37
N ASP A 109 4.03 -1.99 10.55
CA ASP A 109 4.39 -0.59 10.67
C ASP A 109 5.87 -0.35 10.35
N VAL A 110 6.15 -0.01 9.09
CA VAL A 110 7.49 0.34 8.60
C VAL A 110 7.71 1.84 8.51
N THR A 111 6.72 2.66 8.86
CA THR A 111 6.74 4.11 8.63
C THR A 111 7.97 4.78 9.26
N LYS A 112 8.23 4.52 10.54
CA LYS A 112 9.38 5.10 11.24
C LYS A 112 10.70 4.53 10.74
N LEU A 113 10.73 3.24 10.37
CA LEU A 113 11.93 2.60 9.84
C LEU A 113 12.32 3.18 8.48
N ALA A 114 11.33 3.39 7.61
CA ALA A 114 11.51 4.03 6.30
C ALA A 114 12.04 5.46 6.44
N LEU A 115 11.45 6.27 7.33
CA LEU A 115 11.89 7.66 7.56
C LEU A 115 13.34 7.77 8.06
N LEU A 116 13.86 6.75 8.73
CA LEU A 116 15.23 6.71 9.23
C LEU A 116 16.25 6.27 8.19
N ARG A 117 15.82 5.90 6.98
CA ARG A 117 16.68 5.32 5.94
C ARG A 117 16.70 6.10 4.62
N PRO A 118 16.85 7.44 4.61
CA PRO A 118 16.96 8.17 3.34
C PRO A 118 18.16 7.72 2.47
N ASP A 119 19.17 7.09 3.08
CA ASP A 119 20.32 6.46 2.43
C ASP A 119 19.96 5.21 1.60
N GLY A 120 18.76 4.64 1.79
CA GLY A 120 18.32 3.44 1.11
C GLY A 120 17.77 3.67 -0.30
N HIS A 121 17.70 4.92 -0.76
CA HIS A 121 17.14 5.28 -2.06
C HIS A 121 18.20 5.28 -3.18
N PRO A 122 17.84 4.95 -4.43
CA PRO A 122 18.75 5.01 -5.57
C PRO A 122 19.29 6.41 -5.88
N ASP A 123 18.59 7.48 -5.50
CA ASP A 123 18.95 8.87 -5.80
C ASP A 123 19.20 9.04 -7.31
N ALA A 124 20.33 9.59 -7.74
CA ALA A 124 20.69 9.73 -9.15
C ALA A 124 20.91 8.38 -9.88
N TYR A 125 21.10 7.28 -9.16
CA TYR A 125 21.57 6.00 -9.68
C TYR A 125 20.44 5.05 -10.12
N MET A 126 19.23 5.57 -10.35
CA MET A 126 18.17 4.76 -10.97
C MET A 126 18.55 4.30 -12.40
N LYS A 127 19.44 5.01 -13.08
CA LYS A 127 20.03 4.61 -14.36
C LYS A 127 21.51 4.28 -14.19
N PRO A 128 22.06 3.30 -14.95
CA PRO A 128 23.50 3.07 -15.00
C PRO A 128 24.24 4.34 -15.44
N PHE A 129 25.32 4.67 -14.74
CA PHE A 129 26.23 5.79 -15.07
C PHE A 129 25.53 7.16 -15.25
N PRO A 130 24.83 7.69 -14.23
CA PRO A 130 24.06 8.94 -14.36
C PRO A 130 24.92 10.18 -14.68
N PHE A 131 26.24 10.07 -14.55
CA PHE A 131 27.21 11.15 -14.76
C PHE A 131 28.23 10.87 -15.87
N GLU A 132 27.97 9.88 -16.75
CA GLU A 132 28.91 9.55 -17.85
C GLU A 132 29.20 10.76 -18.76
N ASN A 133 28.22 11.63 -18.96
CA ASN A 133 28.34 12.86 -19.74
C ASN A 133 28.66 14.11 -18.88
N GLY A 134 29.22 13.90 -17.68
CA GLY A 134 29.44 14.96 -16.68
C GLY A 134 28.22 15.21 -15.80
N VAL A 135 28.39 16.12 -14.82
CA VAL A 135 27.33 16.50 -13.88
C VAL A 135 26.41 17.53 -14.53
N GLN A 136 25.12 17.19 -14.64
CA GLN A 136 24.10 18.11 -15.15
C GLN A 136 23.71 19.15 -14.09
N GLU A 137 23.24 20.32 -14.54
CA GLU A 137 22.71 21.36 -13.64
C GLU A 137 21.49 20.86 -12.84
N TYR A 138 20.69 19.98 -13.44
CA TYR A 138 19.59 19.28 -12.78
C TYR A 138 19.81 17.77 -12.85
N VAL A 139 19.82 17.11 -11.69
CA VAL A 139 19.95 15.65 -11.57
C VAL A 139 18.61 15.10 -11.10
N GLN A 140 18.01 14.22 -11.89
CA GLN A 140 16.79 13.52 -11.49
C GLN A 140 17.14 12.47 -10.43
N ASN A 141 16.60 12.65 -9.23
CA ASN A 141 16.78 11.73 -8.12
C ASN A 141 15.50 10.95 -7.83
N ASP A 142 15.66 9.66 -7.53
CA ASP A 142 14.57 8.82 -7.03
C ASP A 142 14.61 8.71 -5.51
N TYR A 143 13.55 9.20 -4.86
CA TYR A 143 13.33 9.13 -3.40
C TYR A 143 12.10 8.28 -3.02
N VAL A 144 11.57 7.51 -3.97
CA VAL A 144 10.35 6.71 -3.80
C VAL A 144 10.69 5.23 -3.77
N HIS A 145 11.62 4.79 -4.61
CA HIS A 145 12.06 3.41 -4.69
C HIS A 145 13.24 3.14 -3.75
N TRP A 146 13.48 1.87 -3.46
CA TRP A 146 14.53 1.43 -2.56
C TRP A 146 15.57 0.61 -3.32
N CYS A 147 16.84 0.79 -2.99
CA CYS A 147 17.91 -0.07 -3.45
C CYS A 147 17.74 -1.49 -2.90
N LEU A 148 18.21 -2.48 -3.67
CA LEU A 148 18.35 -3.87 -3.24
C LEU A 148 19.82 -4.31 -3.41
N PRO A 149 20.46 -4.91 -2.39
CA PRO A 149 19.94 -5.08 -1.02
C PRO A 149 19.77 -3.74 -0.27
N GLY A 150 18.82 -3.65 0.66
CA GLY A 150 18.44 -2.40 1.31
C GLY A 150 17.34 -2.52 2.38
N PRO A 151 16.68 -1.40 2.76
CA PRO A 151 15.69 -1.36 3.84
C PRO A 151 14.52 -2.36 3.69
N ILE A 152 14.13 -2.67 2.45
CA ILE A 152 13.10 -3.66 2.14
C ILE A 152 13.45 -5.04 2.70
N ASP A 153 14.74 -5.43 2.72
CA ASP A 153 15.17 -6.71 3.28
C ASP A 153 14.85 -6.79 4.78
N THR A 154 15.09 -5.70 5.52
CA THR A 154 14.73 -5.60 6.95
C THR A 154 13.22 -5.67 7.17
N TRP A 155 12.42 -5.04 6.32
CA TRP A 155 10.96 -5.09 6.44
C TRP A 155 10.43 -6.51 6.19
N ASN A 156 11.02 -7.21 5.22
CA ASN A 156 10.73 -8.62 4.95
C ASN A 156 11.11 -9.53 6.13
N GLU A 157 12.22 -9.26 6.83
CA GLU A 157 12.58 -9.99 8.04
C GLU A 157 11.55 -9.78 9.17
N ILE A 158 11.09 -8.54 9.37
CA ILE A 158 10.04 -8.23 10.36
C ILE A 158 8.73 -8.94 10.00
N LEU A 159 8.33 -8.91 8.73
CA LEU A 159 7.18 -9.63 8.20
C LEU A 159 7.28 -11.12 8.53
N LEU A 160 8.43 -11.75 8.28
CA LEU A 160 8.66 -13.16 8.61
C LEU A 160 8.53 -13.43 10.11
N GLU A 161 9.03 -12.54 10.99
CA GLU A 161 8.87 -12.69 12.44
C GLU A 161 7.41 -12.55 12.90
N MET A 162 6.63 -11.65 12.29
CA MET A 162 5.19 -11.54 12.51
C MET A 162 4.48 -12.85 12.13
N MET A 163 4.80 -13.41 10.96
CA MET A 163 4.25 -14.69 10.50
C MET A 163 4.59 -15.85 11.45
N LYS A 164 5.84 -15.93 11.94
CA LYS A 164 6.26 -16.94 12.93
C LYS A 164 5.48 -16.80 14.24
N LYS A 165 5.26 -15.57 14.71
CA LYS A 165 4.46 -15.28 15.91
C LYS A 165 3.01 -15.72 15.75
N TRP A 166 2.42 -15.53 14.57
CA TRP A 166 1.07 -15.99 14.26
C TRP A 166 0.93 -17.50 14.31
N LYS A 167 1.90 -18.22 13.72
CA LYS A 167 1.90 -19.67 13.72
C LYS A 167 1.99 -20.23 15.13
N ARG A 168 2.81 -19.62 16.01
CA ARG A 168 2.88 -20.01 17.43
C ARG A 168 1.54 -19.85 18.14
N LYS A 169 0.91 -18.68 18.05
CA LYS A 169 -0.40 -18.40 18.66
C LYS A 169 -1.54 -19.27 18.13
N ALA A 170 -1.43 -19.82 16.91
CA ALA A 170 -2.45 -20.71 16.36
C ALA A 170 -2.32 -22.16 16.88
N ASN A 171 -1.15 -22.52 17.43
CA ASN A 171 -0.84 -23.85 17.97
C ASN A 171 -0.93 -23.91 19.50
N GLU A 172 -1.24 -22.79 20.16
CA GLU A 172 -1.53 -22.66 21.60
C GLU A 172 -3.04 -22.74 21.83
#